data_AF-A0A954UZV6-F1
#
_entry.id   AF-A0A954UZV6-F1
#
_cell.length_a   1.000
_cell.length_b   1.000
_cell.length_c   1.000
_cell.angle_alpha   90.00
_cell.angle_beta   90.00
_cell.angle_gamma   90.00
#
_symmetry.space_group_name_H-M   'P 1'
#
loop_
_entity.id
_entity.type
_entity.pdbx_description
1 polymer ?
#
loop_
_entity_poly.entity_id
_entity_poly.type
_entity_poly.pdbx_seq_one_letter_code
_entity_poly.pdbx_strand_id
1 'polypeptide(L)'
;MAGRVLGPDGNPVADARVIVLYDFQANTTWQHSFEPAGEMLTDNDGRYAITVDKISDRFSDGRNIEKQTLCVLASKPGLGPDQVDVSEGSPEDTNLELAATTSTLRGQIVDLEGRGVPGVQIRLVELKTAAKPLEEWLEKAKDNPASVSEEMRVESGGLPVAYFPKENVVRAVDALRLPVLTTDAQGRFELPGLGDDREVILRI
;
A
#
# COMPACT_ATOMS: atom_id res chain seq x y z
N MET A 1 -8.21 -19.75 -1.32
CA MET A 1 -7.72 -18.85 -0.25
C MET A 1 -8.92 -18.41 0.57
N ALA A 2 -8.77 -18.37 1.89
CA ALA A 2 -9.81 -17.90 2.79
C ALA A 2 -9.19 -17.06 3.91
N GLY A 3 -10.02 -16.33 4.64
CA GLY A 3 -9.57 -15.55 5.79
C GLY A 3 -10.64 -14.58 6.25
N ARG A 4 -10.22 -13.60 7.05
CA ARG A 4 -11.07 -12.51 7.52
C ARG A 4 -10.43 -11.14 7.28
N VAL A 5 -11.29 -10.15 7.07
CA VAL A 5 -10.91 -8.74 7.12
C VAL A 5 -11.34 -8.20 8.47
N LEU A 6 -10.37 -7.66 9.20
CA LEU A 6 -10.55 -7.05 10.50
C LEU A 6 -10.40 -5.53 10.39
N GLY A 7 -11.09 -4.81 11.26
CA GLY A 7 -10.96 -3.37 11.41
C GLY A 7 -9.84 -3.03 12.39
N PRO A 8 -9.58 -1.73 12.58
CA PRO A 8 -8.53 -1.26 13.49
C PRO A 8 -8.79 -1.60 14.97
N ASP A 9 -10.02 -1.97 15.31
CA ASP A 9 -10.44 -2.43 16.63
C ASP A 9 -10.37 -3.97 16.77
N GLY A 10 -9.91 -4.68 15.74
CA GLY A 10 -9.89 -6.14 15.67
C GLY A 10 -11.24 -6.77 15.38
N ASN A 11 -12.31 -5.98 15.18
CA ASN A 11 -13.64 -6.51 14.87
C ASN A 11 -13.76 -6.87 13.37
N PRO A 12 -14.61 -7.84 13.01
CA PRO A 12 -14.79 -8.18 11.60
C PRO A 12 -15.44 -7.05 10.79
N VAL A 13 -14.99 -6.87 9.56
CA VAL A 13 -15.49 -5.85 8.65
C VAL A 13 -16.29 -6.49 7.52
N ALA A 14 -17.61 -6.34 7.58
CA ALA A 14 -18.52 -6.73 6.50
C ALA A 14 -18.40 -5.83 5.27
N ASP A 15 -18.77 -6.32 4.09
CA ASP A 15 -18.75 -5.57 2.82
C ASP A 15 -17.38 -4.94 2.48
N ALA A 16 -16.30 -5.44 3.08
CA ALA A 16 -14.96 -5.08 2.65
C ALA A 16 -14.68 -5.76 1.31
N ARG A 17 -14.16 -4.99 0.37
CA ARG A 17 -13.74 -5.53 -0.93
C ARG A 17 -12.43 -6.25 -0.77
N VAL A 18 -12.40 -7.52 -1.14
CA VAL A 18 -11.21 -8.35 -1.20
C VAL A 18 -10.92 -8.69 -2.66
N ILE A 19 -9.71 -8.41 -3.12
CA ILE A 19 -9.22 -8.80 -4.44
C ILE A 19 -7.96 -9.64 -4.28
N VAL A 20 -7.92 -10.76 -4.99
CA VAL A 20 -6.73 -11.59 -5.15
C VAL A 20 -6.12 -11.25 -6.51
N LEU A 21 -4.84 -10.97 -6.51
CA LEU A 21 -4.05 -10.58 -7.66
C LEU A 21 -2.93 -11.60 -7.87
N TYR A 22 -2.66 -11.95 -9.12
CA TYR A 22 -1.36 -12.49 -9.48
C TYR A 22 -0.35 -11.36 -9.47
N ASP A 23 0.75 -11.56 -8.74
CA ASP A 23 1.90 -10.66 -8.71
C ASP A 23 3.02 -11.27 -9.53
N PHE A 24 3.44 -10.57 -10.58
CA PHE A 24 4.53 -10.97 -11.46
C PHE A 24 5.70 -10.02 -11.29
N GLN A 25 6.85 -10.58 -10.95
CA GLN A 25 8.10 -9.84 -10.84
C GLN A 25 8.98 -10.05 -12.09
N ALA A 26 9.35 -8.95 -12.76
CA ALA A 26 10.22 -8.99 -13.93
C ALA A 26 11.72 -9.03 -13.54
N ASN A 27 12.49 -9.90 -14.20
CA ASN A 27 13.90 -10.20 -13.89
C ASN A 27 14.87 -9.00 -13.96
N THR A 28 14.53 -7.92 -14.65
CA THR A 28 15.50 -6.85 -15.00
C THR A 28 15.18 -5.48 -14.43
N THR A 29 13.99 -5.27 -13.90
CA THR A 29 13.52 -3.92 -13.50
C THR A 29 12.96 -3.84 -12.09
N TRP A 30 12.88 -4.96 -11.35
CA TRP A 30 12.19 -5.03 -10.05
C TRP A 30 10.75 -4.47 -10.11
N GLN A 31 10.16 -4.47 -11.31
CA GLN A 31 8.79 -4.03 -11.54
C GLN A 31 7.85 -5.19 -11.24
N HIS A 32 6.79 -4.85 -10.52
CA HIS A 32 5.66 -5.73 -10.29
C HIS A 32 4.56 -5.38 -11.29
N SER A 33 3.95 -6.39 -11.89
CA SER A 33 2.66 -6.25 -12.58
C SER A 33 1.62 -7.09 -11.87
N PHE A 34 0.44 -6.51 -11.66
CA PHE A 34 -0.67 -7.17 -10.98
C PHE A 34 -1.80 -7.49 -11.95
N GLU A 35 -2.27 -8.73 -11.95
CA GLU A 35 -3.44 -9.15 -12.73
C GLU A 35 -4.53 -9.69 -11.78
N PRO A 36 -5.79 -9.22 -11.87
CA PRO A 36 -6.89 -9.77 -11.08
C PRO A 36 -7.11 -11.27 -11.31
N ALA A 37 -7.09 -12.04 -10.22
CA ALA A 37 -7.42 -13.47 -10.20
C ALA A 37 -8.83 -13.73 -9.65
N GLY A 38 -9.32 -12.87 -8.75
CA GLY A 38 -10.68 -12.95 -8.20
C GLY A 38 -11.00 -11.78 -7.30
N GLU A 39 -12.28 -11.45 -7.15
CA GLU A 39 -12.75 -10.34 -6.32
C GLU A 39 -14.07 -10.74 -5.65
N MET A 40 -14.26 -10.34 -4.39
CA MET A 40 -15.52 -10.49 -3.67
C MET A 40 -15.68 -9.42 -2.59
N LEU A 41 -16.84 -9.41 -1.94
CA LEU A 41 -17.08 -8.69 -0.69
C LEU A 41 -17.08 -9.68 0.49
N THR A 42 -16.62 -9.24 1.65
CA THR A 42 -16.72 -10.03 2.88
C THR A 42 -18.16 -10.14 3.36
N ASP A 43 -18.47 -11.24 4.07
CA ASP A 43 -19.75 -11.42 4.74
C ASP A 43 -19.85 -10.64 6.07
N ASN A 44 -20.96 -10.79 6.80
CA ASN A 44 -21.20 -10.11 8.08
C ASN A 44 -20.17 -10.46 9.18
N ASP A 45 -19.49 -11.59 9.06
CA ASP A 45 -18.43 -12.02 9.97
C ASP A 45 -17.04 -11.64 9.45
N GLY A 46 -16.98 -10.75 8.45
CA GLY A 46 -15.76 -10.29 7.80
C GLY A 46 -15.04 -11.37 7.01
N ARG A 47 -15.67 -12.52 6.74
CA ARG A 47 -15.02 -13.66 6.09
C ARG A 47 -15.03 -13.50 4.58
N TYR A 48 -13.99 -14.04 3.95
CA TYR A 48 -13.92 -14.20 2.51
C TYR A 48 -13.35 -15.58 2.17
N ALA A 49 -13.73 -16.08 0.99
CA ALA A 49 -13.17 -17.30 0.42
C ALA A 49 -13.19 -17.20 -1.11
N ILE A 50 -12.00 -17.14 -1.71
CA ILE A 50 -11.81 -17.04 -3.16
C ILE A 50 -10.99 -18.23 -3.64
N THR A 51 -11.54 -18.94 -4.63
CA THR A 51 -10.80 -19.95 -5.38
C THR A 51 -10.10 -19.27 -6.55
N VAL A 52 -8.79 -19.45 -6.64
CA VAL A 52 -7.97 -18.99 -7.77
C VAL A 52 -7.22 -20.16 -8.35
N ASP A 53 -6.91 -20.10 -9.63
CA ASP A 53 -6.10 -21.13 -10.27
C ASP A 53 -4.72 -21.16 -9.61
N LYS A 54 -4.20 -22.38 -9.41
CA LYS A 54 -2.87 -22.58 -8.86
C LYS A 54 -1.85 -21.82 -9.69
N ILE A 55 -0.92 -21.19 -8.97
CA ILE A 55 0.29 -20.60 -9.55
C ILE A 55 0.97 -21.71 -10.36
N SER A 56 1.00 -21.57 -11.67
CA SER A 56 1.77 -22.46 -12.54
C SER A 56 3.18 -21.89 -12.69
N ASP A 57 4.20 -22.75 -12.73
CA ASP A 57 5.56 -22.36 -13.12
C ASP A 57 5.55 -21.81 -14.56
N ARG A 58 5.33 -20.50 -14.70
CA ARG A 58 5.24 -19.81 -16.00
C ARG A 58 6.61 -19.56 -16.65
N PHE A 59 7.56 -20.48 -16.49
CA PHE A 59 8.79 -20.50 -17.31
C PHE A 59 8.53 -20.73 -18.83
N SER A 60 7.27 -20.79 -19.28
CA SER A 60 6.89 -21.26 -20.62
C SER A 60 6.15 -20.24 -21.52
N ASP A 61 5.88 -19.00 -21.08
CA ASP A 61 5.22 -17.99 -21.94
C ASP A 61 6.17 -16.96 -22.59
N GLY A 62 7.48 -17.11 -22.38
CA GLY A 62 8.51 -16.25 -22.98
C GLY A 62 8.67 -14.88 -22.33
N ARG A 63 8.06 -14.60 -21.17
CA ARG A 63 8.07 -13.26 -20.53
C ARG A 63 9.22 -12.97 -19.55
N ASN A 64 10.23 -13.83 -19.39
CA ASN A 64 11.33 -13.64 -18.41
C ASN A 64 10.82 -13.27 -17.00
N ILE A 65 9.89 -14.07 -16.47
CA ILE A 65 9.29 -13.89 -15.13
C ILE A 65 10.09 -14.74 -14.12
N GLU A 66 10.51 -14.14 -13.00
CA GLU A 66 11.30 -14.82 -11.96
C GLU A 66 10.40 -15.62 -11.01
N LYS A 67 9.27 -15.00 -10.66
CA LYS A 67 8.38 -15.46 -9.62
C LYS A 67 6.97 -14.99 -9.89
N GLN A 68 6.02 -15.90 -9.71
CA GLN A 68 4.60 -15.59 -9.63
C GLN A 68 4.17 -15.85 -8.19
N THR A 69 3.65 -14.83 -7.52
CA THR A 69 3.02 -14.94 -6.20
C THR A 69 1.56 -14.52 -6.29
N LEU A 70 0.82 -14.76 -5.20
CA LEU A 70 -0.48 -14.16 -5.02
C LEU A 70 -0.34 -12.98 -4.07
N CYS A 71 -1.19 -11.98 -4.25
CA CYS A 71 -1.35 -10.87 -3.34
C CYS A 71 -2.84 -10.78 -3.03
N VAL A 72 -3.18 -10.68 -1.74
CA VAL A 72 -4.55 -10.41 -1.29
C VAL A 72 -4.58 -8.97 -0.81
N LEU A 73 -5.50 -8.19 -1.36
CA LEU A 73 -5.70 -6.79 -1.01
C LEU A 73 -7.13 -6.60 -0.50
N ALA A 74 -7.26 -5.97 0.66
CA ALA A 74 -8.54 -5.60 1.23
C ALA A 74 -8.70 -4.08 1.29
N SER A 75 -9.91 -3.61 1.02
CA SER A 75 -10.24 -2.18 1.07
C SER A 75 -11.70 -1.96 1.47
N LYS A 76 -11.95 -0.87 2.19
CA LYS A 76 -13.31 -0.40 2.49
C LYS A 76 -13.31 1.13 2.57
N PRO A 77 -14.28 1.83 1.97
CA PRO A 77 -14.38 3.29 2.11
C PRO A 77 -14.37 3.72 3.58
N GLY A 78 -13.52 4.69 3.91
CA GLY A 78 -13.35 5.19 5.28
C GLY A 78 -12.30 4.45 6.12
N LEU A 79 -11.69 3.38 5.60
CA LEU A 79 -10.59 2.65 6.25
C LEU A 79 -9.38 2.58 5.31
N GLY A 80 -8.18 2.53 5.90
CA GLY A 80 -6.93 2.34 5.17
C GLY A 80 -6.79 0.90 4.69
N PRO A 81 -6.34 0.66 3.45
CA PRO A 81 -6.24 -0.67 2.89
C PRO A 81 -5.07 -1.46 3.47
N ASP A 82 -5.16 -2.78 3.30
CA ASP A 82 -4.12 -3.72 3.70
C ASP A 82 -3.86 -4.77 2.62
N GLN A 83 -2.63 -5.25 2.57
CA GLN A 83 -2.14 -6.18 1.58
C GLN A 83 -1.28 -7.27 2.22
N VAL A 84 -1.55 -8.53 1.87
CA VAL A 84 -0.71 -9.66 2.25
C VAL A 84 -0.25 -10.40 0.99
N ASP A 85 1.07 -10.61 0.90
CA ASP A 85 1.66 -11.45 -0.14
C ASP A 85 1.56 -12.92 0.30
N VAL A 86 1.06 -13.76 -0.60
CA VAL A 86 0.85 -15.19 -0.38
C VAL A 86 1.70 -16.00 -1.34
N SER A 87 2.50 -16.89 -0.78
CA SER A 87 3.39 -17.79 -1.49
C SER A 87 3.19 -19.23 -1.02
N GLU A 88 3.91 -20.15 -1.64
CA GLU A 88 3.97 -21.53 -1.14
C GLU A 88 4.43 -21.54 0.33
N GLY A 89 3.73 -22.30 1.17
CA GLY A 89 3.98 -22.37 2.62
C GLY A 89 3.31 -21.29 3.47
N SER A 90 2.64 -20.30 2.87
CA SER A 90 1.79 -19.37 3.63
C SER A 90 0.63 -20.11 4.32
N PRO A 91 0.12 -19.60 5.47
CA PRO A 91 -1.05 -20.18 6.12
C PRO A 91 -2.26 -20.28 5.18
N GLU A 92 -3.10 -21.30 5.38
CA GLU A 92 -4.33 -21.46 4.60
C GLU A 92 -5.31 -20.29 4.81
N ASP A 93 -5.35 -19.76 6.03
CA ASP A 93 -6.11 -18.58 6.42
C ASP A 93 -5.23 -17.32 6.36
N THR A 94 -5.58 -16.39 5.47
CA THR A 94 -4.89 -15.10 5.30
C THR A 94 -5.79 -13.99 5.84
N ASN A 95 -5.52 -13.50 7.04
CA ASN A 95 -6.26 -12.37 7.59
C ASN A 95 -5.66 -11.03 7.11
N LEU A 96 -6.51 -10.02 6.94
CA LEU A 96 -6.10 -8.65 6.60
C LEU A 96 -6.64 -7.68 7.66
N GLU A 97 -5.88 -6.63 7.93
CA GLU A 97 -6.19 -5.65 8.98
C GLU A 97 -6.25 -4.25 8.39
N LEU A 98 -7.47 -3.73 8.23
CA LEU A 98 -7.68 -2.39 7.71
C LEU A 98 -7.29 -1.35 8.76
N ALA A 99 -6.60 -0.29 8.33
CA ALA A 99 -6.15 0.76 9.23
C ALA A 99 -7.26 1.78 9.53
N ALA A 100 -7.20 2.37 10.72
CA ALA A 100 -7.98 3.57 11.02
C ALA A 100 -7.58 4.70 10.07
N THR A 101 -8.53 5.57 9.71
CA THR A 101 -8.27 6.77 8.92
C THR A 101 -8.74 7.98 9.71
N THR A 102 -7.93 8.44 10.66
CA THR A 102 -8.21 9.67 11.41
C THR A 102 -7.73 10.91 10.66
N SER A 103 -6.72 10.73 9.79
CA SER A 103 -6.12 11.82 9.03
C SER A 103 -6.50 11.79 7.54
N THR A 104 -6.63 12.98 6.96
CA THR A 104 -6.74 13.17 5.50
C THR A 104 -5.43 13.76 5.01
N LEU A 105 -4.83 13.16 3.98
CA LEU A 105 -3.64 13.73 3.35
C LEU A 105 -4.05 15.00 2.61
N ARG A 106 -3.43 16.12 2.98
CA ARG A 106 -3.62 17.41 2.32
C ARG A 106 -2.30 17.88 1.75
N GLY A 107 -2.35 18.46 0.56
CA GLY A 107 -1.18 19.07 -0.04
C GLY A 107 -1.54 20.25 -0.93
N GLN A 108 -0.51 20.98 -1.35
CA GLN A 108 -0.63 22.12 -2.24
C GLN A 108 0.54 22.10 -3.23
N ILE A 109 0.22 22.21 -4.51
CA ILE A 109 1.20 22.39 -5.58
C ILE A 109 1.31 23.88 -5.85
N VAL A 110 2.53 24.41 -5.76
CA VAL A 110 2.81 25.84 -5.96
C VAL A 110 3.87 26.04 -7.04
N ASP A 111 3.82 27.19 -7.72
CA ASP A 111 4.87 27.64 -8.64
C ASP A 111 6.08 28.24 -7.89
N LEU A 112 7.04 28.77 -8.66
CA LEU A 112 8.26 29.38 -8.10
C LEU A 112 7.97 30.67 -7.32
N GLU A 113 6.81 31.30 -7.54
CA GLU A 113 6.34 32.46 -6.79
C GLU A 113 5.47 32.08 -5.58
N GLY A 114 5.28 30.79 -5.33
CA GLY A 114 4.44 30.28 -4.24
C GLY A 114 2.94 30.35 -4.52
N ARG A 115 2.52 30.59 -5.77
CA ARG A 115 1.10 30.61 -6.15
C ARG A 115 0.63 29.20 -6.47
N GLY A 116 -0.59 28.88 -6.05
CA GLY A 116 -1.21 27.59 -6.32
C GLY A 116 -1.35 27.29 -7.81
N VAL A 117 -1.01 26.06 -8.21
CA VAL A 117 -1.15 25.60 -9.60
C VAL A 117 -2.43 24.76 -9.75
N PRO A 118 -3.49 25.27 -10.39
CA PRO A 118 -4.75 24.56 -10.55
C PRO A 118 -4.67 23.49 -11.65
N GLY A 119 -5.52 22.46 -11.56
CA GLY A 119 -5.69 21.48 -12.63
C GLY A 119 -4.60 20.41 -12.72
N VAL A 120 -3.69 20.32 -11.76
CA VAL A 120 -2.64 19.29 -11.70
C VAL A 120 -3.27 17.96 -11.30
N GLN A 121 -2.98 16.89 -12.06
CA GLN A 121 -3.46 15.55 -11.74
C GLN A 121 -2.54 14.89 -10.73
N ILE A 122 -3.12 14.31 -9.68
CA ILE A 122 -2.36 13.66 -8.61
C ILE A 122 -2.81 12.21 -8.50
N ARG A 123 -1.84 11.29 -8.48
CA ARG A 123 -2.05 9.85 -8.39
C ARG A 123 -1.23 9.23 -7.29
N LEU A 124 -1.83 8.33 -6.52
CA LEU A 124 -1.10 7.45 -5.61
C LEU A 124 -0.31 6.43 -6.45
N VAL A 125 0.97 6.27 -6.16
CA VAL A 125 1.86 5.30 -6.83
C VAL A 125 2.36 4.23 -5.88
N GLU A 126 2.55 4.59 -4.61
CA GLU A 126 2.99 3.65 -3.59
C GLU A 126 2.38 4.04 -2.24
N LEU A 127 2.03 3.03 -1.45
CA LEU A 127 1.57 3.18 -0.07
C LEU A 127 2.37 2.20 0.80
N LYS A 128 2.98 2.71 1.85
CA LYS A 128 3.82 1.94 2.78
C LYS A 128 3.27 2.01 4.18
N THR A 129 3.37 0.91 4.92
CA THR A 129 2.94 0.82 6.31
C THR A 129 4.13 0.99 7.24
N ALA A 130 3.95 1.74 8.32
CA ALA A 130 4.95 1.81 9.37
C ALA A 130 4.88 0.55 10.24
N ALA A 131 6.04 0.06 10.68
CA ALA A 131 6.17 -1.06 11.63
C ALA A 131 5.77 -0.70 13.06
N LYS A 132 5.70 0.61 13.34
CA LYS A 132 5.42 1.19 14.66
C LYS A 132 4.68 2.52 14.45
N PRO A 133 3.90 3.00 15.44
CA PRO A 133 3.30 4.33 15.38
C PRO A 133 4.33 5.41 15.03
N LEU A 134 3.99 6.28 14.08
CA LEU A 134 4.95 7.25 13.55
C LEU A 134 5.31 8.35 14.55
N GLU A 135 4.46 8.63 15.55
CA GLU A 135 4.69 9.69 16.54
C GLU A 135 6.06 9.51 17.23
N GLU A 136 6.39 8.30 17.66
CA GLU A 136 7.67 8.02 18.31
C GLU A 136 8.86 8.20 17.36
N TRP A 137 8.67 7.85 16.09
CA TRP A 137 9.68 8.02 15.05
C TRP A 137 9.88 9.51 14.71
N LEU A 138 8.78 10.27 14.62
CA LEU A 138 8.76 11.71 14.35
C LEU A 138 9.41 12.52 15.47
N GLU A 139 9.15 12.18 16.75
CA GLU A 139 9.80 12.84 17.88
C GLU A 139 11.32 12.64 17.83
N LYS A 140 11.79 11.41 17.58
CA LYS A 140 13.23 11.12 17.43
C LYS A 140 13.83 11.86 16.23
N ALA A 141 13.08 12.01 15.13
CA ALA A 141 13.52 12.70 13.93
C ALA A 141 13.76 14.21 14.13
N LYS A 142 13.05 14.85 15.07
CA LYS A 142 13.25 16.28 15.39
C LYS A 142 14.64 16.56 15.95
N ASP A 143 15.12 15.68 16.82
CA ASP A 143 16.41 15.83 17.50
C ASP A 143 17.60 15.40 16.63
N ASN A 144 17.37 14.51 15.65
CA ASN A 144 18.38 14.11 14.69
C ASN A 144 17.79 13.73 13.32
N PRO A 145 17.55 14.71 12.43
CA PRO A 145 16.94 14.46 11.12
C PRO A 145 17.79 13.57 10.21
N ALA A 146 19.08 13.38 10.51
CA ALA A 146 19.97 12.50 9.77
C ALA A 146 20.02 11.06 10.33
N SER A 147 19.50 10.77 11.53
CA SER A 147 19.78 9.49 12.23
C SER A 147 18.56 8.68 12.70
N VAL A 148 17.42 8.74 12.01
CA VAL A 148 16.31 7.85 12.37
C VAL A 148 16.61 6.43 11.87
N SER A 149 17.45 5.71 12.61
CA SER A 149 17.78 4.30 12.42
C SER A 149 17.09 3.47 13.50
N GLU A 150 16.29 2.50 13.09
CA GLU A 150 16.38 1.18 13.74
C GLU A 150 16.99 0.11 12.84
N GLU A 151 17.19 0.36 11.54
CA GLU A 151 18.05 -0.47 10.70
C GLU A 151 19.00 0.40 9.88
N MET A 152 20.20 0.59 10.42
CA MET A 152 21.31 1.21 9.72
C MET A 152 21.78 0.26 8.60
N ARG A 153 21.23 0.36 7.39
CA ARG A 153 21.93 -0.17 6.21
C ARG A 153 23.06 0.80 5.90
N VAL A 154 24.27 0.43 6.30
CA VAL A 154 25.48 0.99 5.69
C VAL A 154 25.50 0.48 4.25
N GLU A 155 24.85 1.19 3.33
CA GLU A 155 25.33 1.16 1.95
C GLU A 155 26.76 1.67 1.99
N SER A 156 27.69 0.87 1.45
CA SER A 156 29.13 1.07 1.57
C SER A 156 29.53 2.52 1.29
N GLY A 157 29.75 3.31 2.35
CA GLY A 157 30.31 4.67 2.28
C GLY A 157 29.34 5.87 2.30
N GLY A 158 28.03 5.69 2.55
CA GLY A 158 27.05 6.80 2.56
C GLY A 158 26.90 7.56 3.89
N LEU A 159 26.50 8.83 3.82
CA LEU A 159 26.02 9.61 4.98
C LEU A 159 24.75 8.96 5.58
N PRO A 160 24.50 9.09 6.90
CA PRO A 160 23.28 8.56 7.50
C PRO A 160 22.06 9.31 6.94
N VAL A 161 21.10 8.54 6.42
CA VAL A 161 19.80 9.02 5.93
C VAL A 161 18.74 8.38 6.81
N ALA A 162 17.78 9.19 7.30
CA ALA A 162 16.61 8.67 7.99
C ALA A 162 15.73 7.88 7.00
N TYR A 163 15.41 6.64 7.33
CA TYR A 163 14.48 5.83 6.55
C TYR A 163 13.12 5.78 7.25
N PHE A 164 12.06 5.87 6.45
CA PHE A 164 10.71 5.55 6.91
C PHE A 164 10.71 4.14 7.53
N PRO A 165 10.14 3.94 8.74
CA PRO A 165 10.23 2.68 9.48
C PRO A 165 9.24 1.66 8.89
N LYS A 166 9.50 1.25 7.65
CA LYS A 166 8.60 0.45 6.83
C LYS A 166 8.46 -0.99 7.32
N GLU A 167 7.24 -1.46 7.47
CA GLU A 167 6.93 -2.89 7.63
C GLU A 167 6.53 -3.52 6.30
N ASN A 168 5.54 -2.93 5.63
CA ASN A 168 4.97 -3.48 4.41
C ASN A 168 4.79 -2.42 3.31
N VAL A 169 4.58 -2.87 2.08
CA VAL A 169 4.23 -2.04 0.92
C VAL A 169 2.96 -2.58 0.31
N VAL A 170 1.93 -1.75 0.26
CA VAL A 170 0.75 -1.99 -0.58
C VAL A 170 1.16 -1.67 -2.02
N ARG A 171 1.64 -2.68 -2.74
CA ARG A 171 2.18 -2.54 -4.10
C ARG A 171 1.07 -2.41 -5.14
N ALA A 172 -0.07 -3.05 -4.90
CA ALA A 172 -1.18 -3.06 -5.84
C ALA A 172 -2.10 -1.83 -5.71
N VAL A 173 -1.52 -0.62 -5.59
CA VAL A 173 -2.31 0.61 -5.35
C VAL A 173 -3.35 0.89 -6.44
N ASP A 174 -3.07 0.52 -7.69
CA ASP A 174 -4.04 0.68 -8.79
C ASP A 174 -5.30 -0.18 -8.58
N ALA A 175 -5.15 -1.34 -7.90
CA ALA A 175 -6.28 -2.21 -7.58
C ALA A 175 -7.19 -1.65 -6.48
N LEU A 176 -6.77 -0.59 -5.77
CA LEU A 176 -7.61 0.15 -4.82
C LEU A 176 -8.68 1.01 -5.52
N ARG A 177 -8.55 1.25 -6.83
CA ARG A 177 -9.48 2.08 -7.63
C ARG A 177 -9.69 3.48 -7.03
N LEU A 178 -8.64 4.06 -6.42
CA LEU A 178 -8.69 5.42 -5.92
C LEU A 178 -8.84 6.43 -7.08
N PRO A 179 -9.60 7.52 -6.90
CA PRO A 179 -9.77 8.51 -7.94
C PRO A 179 -8.45 9.25 -8.22
N VAL A 180 -8.23 9.64 -9.48
CA VAL A 180 -7.22 10.64 -9.82
C VAL A 180 -7.70 11.99 -9.29
N LEU A 181 -6.92 12.61 -8.42
CA LEU A 181 -7.26 13.91 -7.86
C LEU A 181 -6.84 15.02 -8.81
N THR A 182 -7.50 16.17 -8.71
CA THR A 182 -7.13 17.38 -9.45
C THR A 182 -7.02 18.54 -8.47
N THR A 183 -5.96 19.33 -8.56
CA THR A 183 -5.78 20.48 -7.67
C THR A 183 -6.83 21.57 -7.91
N ASP A 184 -7.28 22.20 -6.83
CA ASP A 184 -8.24 23.30 -6.85
C ASP A 184 -7.63 24.61 -7.39
N ALA A 185 -8.42 25.69 -7.41
CA ALA A 185 -7.98 27.02 -7.85
C ALA A 185 -6.80 27.60 -7.04
N GLN A 186 -6.52 27.05 -5.86
CA GLN A 186 -5.40 27.41 -4.99
C GLN A 186 -4.29 26.35 -5.03
N GLY A 187 -4.34 25.39 -5.96
CA GLY A 187 -3.36 24.32 -6.09
C GLY A 187 -3.48 23.22 -5.03
N ARG A 188 -4.55 23.18 -4.24
CA ARG A 188 -4.72 22.25 -3.12
C ARG A 188 -5.42 20.96 -3.54
N PHE A 189 -5.13 19.89 -2.82
CA PHE A 189 -5.79 18.60 -2.97
C PHE A 189 -5.99 17.92 -1.61
N GLU A 190 -6.95 17.01 -1.55
CA GLU A 190 -7.21 16.16 -0.39
C GLU A 190 -7.36 14.70 -0.84
N LEU A 191 -6.64 13.80 -0.17
CA LEU A 191 -6.70 12.35 -0.40
C LEU A 191 -7.06 11.65 0.93
N PRO A 192 -8.34 11.29 1.14
CA PRO A 192 -8.78 10.57 2.32
C PRO A 192 -8.55 9.05 2.18
N GLY A 193 -8.69 8.31 3.28
CA GLY A 193 -8.85 6.85 3.24
C GLY A 193 -7.57 6.05 3.02
N LEU A 194 -6.40 6.62 3.29
CA LEU A 194 -5.12 5.92 3.13
C LEU A 194 -4.70 5.11 4.36
N GLY A 195 -5.33 5.37 5.50
CA GLY A 195 -4.91 4.85 6.79
C GLY A 195 -3.88 5.74 7.48
N ASP A 196 -3.90 5.72 8.81
CA ASP A 196 -2.90 6.38 9.64
C ASP A 196 -1.56 5.59 9.62
N ASP A 197 -0.48 6.26 10.01
CA ASP A 197 0.89 5.68 10.06
C ASP A 197 1.39 5.13 8.71
N ARG A 198 1.12 5.85 7.63
CA ARG A 198 1.52 5.47 6.26
C ARG A 198 2.42 6.52 5.59
N GLU A 199 3.38 6.05 4.80
CA GLU A 199 4.09 6.86 3.81
C GLU A 199 3.44 6.64 2.43
N VAL A 200 3.30 7.72 1.67
CA VAL A 200 2.73 7.68 0.32
C VAL A 200 3.68 8.31 -0.68
N ILE A 201 3.71 7.73 -1.88
CA ILE A 201 4.40 8.31 -3.03
C ILE A 201 3.34 8.75 -4.03
N LEU A 202 3.36 10.03 -4.38
CA LEU A 202 2.45 10.64 -5.32
C LEU A 202 3.16 10.95 -6.64
N ARG A 203 2.44 10.80 -7.75
CA ARG A 203 2.83 11.33 -9.06
C ARG A 203 1.97 12.54 -9.39
N ILE A 204 2.64 13.62 -9.80
CA ILE A 204 2.06 14.88 -10.28
C ILE A 204 2.32 15.07 -11.77
#